data_AF-A0A7V5F0G8-F1
#
_entry.id   AF-A0A7V5F0G8-F1
#
_cell.length_a   1.000
_cell.length_b   1.000
_cell.length_c   1.000
_cell.angle_alpha   90.00
_cell.angle_beta   90.00
_cell.angle_gamma   90.00
#
_symmetry.space_group_name_H-M   'P 1'
#
loop_
_entity.id
_entity.type
_entity.pdbx_description
1 polymer ?
#
loop_
_entity_poly.entity_id
_entity_poly.type
_entity_poly.pdbx_seq_one_letter_code
_entity_poly.pdbx_strand_id
1 'polypeptide(L)' 'MQPTAAAKKLPADLRYNADGFVINDFEKGGMFAAGCANKPADVVSSNQNATGMALKAIQTLRN' A
#
# COMPACT_ATOMS: atom_id res chain seq x y z
N MET A 1 8.82 3.15 -12.50
CA MET A 1 8.86 1.82 -11.84
C MET A 1 7.53 1.13 -12.12
N GLN A 2 7.52 -0.14 -12.51
CA GLN A 2 6.28 -0.89 -12.80
C GLN A 2 6.13 -2.01 -11.75
N PRO A 3 5.05 -2.06 -10.96
CA PRO A 3 4.84 -3.10 -9.95
C PRO A 3 4.42 -4.41 -10.61
N THR A 4 4.81 -5.55 -10.02
CA THR A 4 4.38 -6.89 -10.48
C THR A 4 2.85 -7.04 -10.50
N ALA A 5 2.16 -6.28 -9.64
CA ALA A 5 0.71 -6.20 -9.62
C ALA A 5 0.07 -5.56 -10.86
N ALA A 6 0.85 -4.97 -11.78
CA ALA A 6 0.36 -4.62 -13.11
C ALA A 6 0.01 -5.86 -13.94
N ALA A 7 0.79 -6.94 -13.80
CA ALA A 7 0.60 -8.18 -14.56
C ALA A 7 -0.20 -9.24 -13.79
N LYS A 8 0.01 -9.34 -12.47
CA LYS A 8 -0.61 -10.38 -11.63
C LYS A 8 -1.08 -9.80 -10.30
N LYS A 9 -2.39 -9.73 -10.10
CA LYS A 9 -2.98 -9.28 -8.83
C LYS A 9 -2.72 -10.28 -7.72
N LEU A 10 -2.60 -9.79 -6.49
CA LEU A 10 -2.49 -10.64 -5.32
C LEU A 10 -3.87 -11.29 -5.04
N PRO A 11 -3.93 -12.51 -4.49
CA PRO A 11 -5.18 -13.15 -4.07
C PRO A 11 -5.67 -12.54 -2.74
N ALA A 12 -5.89 -11.23 -2.73
CA ALA A 12 -6.31 -10.45 -1.58
C ALA A 12 -7.31 -9.38 -2.04
N ASP A 13 -8.18 -8.95 -1.14
CA ASP A 13 -9.19 -7.93 -1.42
C ASP A 13 -8.58 -6.51 -1.36
N LEU A 14 -7.76 -6.23 -2.38
CA LEU A 14 -7.00 -5.00 -2.58
C LEU A 14 -7.46 -4.28 -3.85
N ARG A 15 -7.44 -2.95 -3.81
CA ARG A 15 -7.73 -2.10 -4.97
C ARG A 15 -6.44 -1.69 -5.64
N TYR A 16 -6.48 -1.46 -6.95
CA TYR A 16 -5.32 -1.07 -7.73
C TYR A 16 -5.65 0.08 -8.67
N ASN A 17 -4.66 0.94 -8.96
CA ASN A 17 -4.77 1.92 -10.04
C ASN A 17 -4.45 1.30 -11.41
N ALA A 18 -4.57 2.09 -12.48
CA ALA A 18 -4.32 1.66 -13.85
C ALA A 18 -2.89 1.13 -14.07
N ASP A 19 -1.92 1.67 -13.34
CA ASP A 19 -0.50 1.25 -13.41
C ASP A 19 -0.20 0.01 -12.54
N GLY A 20 -1.19 -0.50 -11.82
CA GLY A 20 -1.06 -1.68 -10.96
C GLY A 20 -0.50 -1.42 -9.57
N PHE A 21 -0.39 -0.17 -9.12
CA PHE A 21 -0.10 0.14 -7.72
C PHE A 21 -1.33 -0.07 -6.85
N VAL A 22 -1.12 -0.50 -5.61
CA VAL A 22 -2.19 -0.73 -4.64
C VAL A 22 -2.74 0.59 -4.13
N ILE A 23 -4.06 0.73 -4.08
CA ILE A 23 -4.77 1.86 -3.48
C ILE A 23 -5.18 1.44 -2.06
N ASN A 24 -4.70 2.18 -1.07
CA ASN A 24 -5.00 1.90 0.34
C ASN A 24 -6.42 2.33 0.71
N ASP A 25 -7.19 1.39 1.27
CA ASP A 25 -8.50 1.64 1.84
C ASP A 25 -8.38 1.89 3.36
N PHE A 26 -8.32 3.16 3.73
CA PHE A 26 -8.10 3.58 5.11
C PHE A 26 -9.30 3.40 6.03
N GLU A 27 -10.51 3.26 5.46
CA GLU A 27 -11.74 3.01 6.21
C GLU A 27 -11.89 1.52 6.49
N LYS A 28 -11.69 0.68 5.48
CA LYS A 28 -11.77 -0.78 5.62
C LYS A 28 -10.66 -1.34 6.51
N GLY A 29 -9.45 -0.81 6.41
CA GLY A 29 -8.32 -1.25 7.23
C GLY A 29 -7.79 -2.65 6.91
N GLY A 30 -6.91 -3.16 7.77
CA GLY A 30 -6.34 -4.52 7.69
C GLY A 30 -5.12 -4.67 6.78
N MET A 31 -5.21 -4.28 5.50
CA MET A 31 -4.09 -4.40 4.54
C MET A 31 -3.73 -3.06 3.90
N PHE A 32 -2.44 -2.71 4.00
CA PHE A 32 -1.90 -1.46 3.47
C PHE A 32 -0.63 -1.71 2.66
N ALA A 33 -0.58 -1.15 1.46
CA ALA A 33 0.65 -1.06 0.69
C ALA A 33 1.53 0.08 1.19
N ALA A 34 2.83 -0.19 1.22
CA ALA A 34 3.88 0.74 1.60
C ALA A 34 4.94 0.87 0.48
N GLY A 35 5.58 2.03 0.43
CA GLY A 35 6.65 2.32 -0.54
C GLY A 35 6.23 2.06 -1.98
N CYS A 36 7.09 1.37 -2.73
CA CYS A 36 6.90 1.09 -4.16
C CYS A 36 5.68 0.21 -4.50
N ALA A 37 5.05 -0.44 -3.53
CA ALA A 37 3.79 -1.16 -3.76
C ALA A 37 2.59 -0.20 -3.93
N ASN A 38 2.67 0.99 -3.34
CA ASN A 38 1.62 2.02 -3.35
C ASN A 38 1.86 3.09 -4.43
N LYS A 39 3.12 3.45 -4.69
CA LYS A 39 3.49 4.43 -5.74
C LYS A 39 5.00 4.39 -6.01
N PRO A 40 5.49 4.90 -7.16
CA PRO A 40 6.92 5.09 -7.36
C PRO A 40 7.51 6.01 -6.27
N ALA A 41 8.59 5.57 -5.62
CA ALA A 41 9.25 6.32 -4.57
C ALA A 41 10.75 5.94 -4.49
N ASP A 42 11.57 6.87 -4.01
CA ASP A 42 12.94 6.60 -3.60
C ASP A 42 13.00 5.88 -2.24
N VAL A 43 14.20 5.54 -1.79
CA VAL A 43 14.43 4.80 -0.53
C VAL A 43 13.98 5.56 0.71
N VAL A 44 14.23 6.88 0.79
CA VAL A 44 13.88 7.71 1.96
C VAL A 44 12.37 7.89 2.02
N SER A 45 11.76 8.28 0.90
CA SER A 45 10.31 8.45 0.77
C SER A 45 9.56 7.14 1.06
N SER A 46 10.11 6.00 0.62
CA SER A 46 9.54 4.67 0.91
C SER A 46 9.56 4.35 2.40
N ASN A 47 10.67 4.63 3.08
CA ASN A 47 10.79 4.37 4.52
C ASN A 47 9.86 5.26 5.34
N GLN A 48 9.76 6.55 5.00
CA GLN A 48 8.80 7.45 5.65
C GLN A 48 7.35 7.00 5.46
N ASN A 49 6.99 6.58 4.24
CA ASN A 49 5.66 6.06 3.97
C ASN A 49 5.39 4.75 4.74
N ALA A 50 6.35 3.83 4.80
CA ALA A 50 6.21 2.57 5.54
C ALA A 50 5.92 2.82 7.03
N THR A 51 6.64 3.76 7.65
CA THR A 51 6.37 4.17 9.03
C THR A 51 4.94 4.69 9.21
N GLY A 52 4.47 5.55 8.30
CA GLY A 52 3.10 6.06 8.32
C GLY A 52 2.04 4.96 8.16
N MET A 53 2.27 3.99 7.26
CA MET A 53 1.35 2.87 7.05
C MET A 53 1.32 1.90 8.23
N ALA A 54 2.45 1.68 8.91
CA ALA A 54 2.48 0.90 10.14
C ALA A 54 1.64 1.55 11.24
N LEU A 55 1.79 2.85 11.46
CA LEU A 55 0.97 3.60 12.43
C LEU A 55 -0.51 3.56 12.05
N LYS A 56 -0.84 3.74 10.77
CA LYS A 56 -2.22 3.69 10.31
C LYS A 56 -2.84 2.30 10.48
N ALA A 57 -2.08 1.24 10.22
CA ALA A 57 -2.52 -0.14 10.46
C ALA A 57 -2.83 -0.35 11.95
N ILE A 58 -1.96 0.10 12.85
CA ILE A 58 -2.19 0.03 14.30
C ILE A 58 -3.47 0.78 14.69
N GLN A 59 -3.70 1.98 14.14
CA GLN A 59 -4.91 2.76 14.39
C GLN A 59 -6.19 2.04 13.96
N THR A 60 -6.15 1.19 12.92
CA THR A 60 -7.34 0.44 12.47
C THR A 60 -7.70 -0.74 13.37
N LEU A 61 -6.80 -1.15 14.27
CA LEU A 61 -7.05 -2.22 15.24
C LEU A 61 -7.64 -1.69 16.55
N ARG A 62 -7.51 -0.39 16.81
CA ARG A 62 -7.90 0.24 18.06
C ARG A 62 -9.21 1.01 17.83
N ASN A 63 -10.33 0.38 18.18
CA ASN A 63 -11.61 1.07 18.36
C ASN A 63 -11.51 2.10 19.48
#